data_AF-A0A6P7XA26-F1
#
_entry.id   AF-A0A6P7XA26-F1
#
_cell.length_a   1.000
_cell.length_b   1.000
_cell.length_c   1.000
_cell.angle_alpha   90.00
_cell.angle_beta   90.00
_cell.angle_gamma   90.00
#
_symmetry.space_group_name_H-M   'P 1'
#
loop_
_entity.id
_entity.type
_entity.pdbx_description
1 polymer ?
#
loop_
_entity_poly.entity_id
_entity_poly.type
_entity_poly.pdbx_seq_one_letter_code
_entity_poly.pdbx_strand_id
1 'polypeptide(L)'
;MGCGGFTCLKNALCALNVVYMLVGLLLIGVAAWGKEFGIVSSITIIGGVIAIGVFLLLIAIVGLIGAANHHQVMLFLYMVILFLVFLFQFGVSCSCLALNESQQEKLLNATWASMTNQTKEELEKQLNCCGLFNDTNIHKEFSTCHAILGVWLAVRYRNQKDPRANPSAFL
;
A
#
# COMPACT_ATOMS: atom_id res chain seq x y z
N MET A 1 -13.82 11.29 -39.26
CA MET A 1 -13.83 10.26 -38.20
C MET A 1 -13.16 10.83 -36.95
N GLY A 2 -13.75 10.69 -35.76
CA GLY A 2 -13.07 11.09 -34.51
C GLY A 2 -13.96 11.72 -33.43
N CYS A 3 -15.19 11.23 -33.23
CA CYS A 3 -16.06 11.68 -32.12
C CYS A 3 -16.32 10.57 -31.07
N GLY A 4 -15.70 9.39 -31.22
CA GLY A 4 -15.89 8.24 -30.32
C GLY A 4 -14.97 8.19 -29.10
N GLY A 5 -13.89 8.99 -29.07
CA GLY A 5 -12.88 8.94 -28.01
C GLY A 5 -13.39 9.44 -26.65
N PHE A 6 -14.19 10.51 -26.64
CA PHE A 6 -14.66 11.13 -25.40
C PHE A 6 -15.69 10.23 -24.66
N THR A 7 -16.56 9.54 -25.41
CA THR A 7 -17.55 8.60 -24.84
C THR A 7 -16.88 7.33 -24.30
N CYS A 8 -15.87 6.81 -25.00
CA CYS A 8 -15.12 5.64 -24.55
C CYS A 8 -14.35 5.93 -23.26
N LEU A 9 -13.65 7.08 -23.20
CA LEU A 9 -12.92 7.50 -22.00
C LEU A 9 -13.88 7.74 -20.82
N LYS A 10 -15.04 8.34 -21.06
CA LYS A 10 -16.08 8.55 -20.04
C LYS A 10 -16.59 7.22 -19.47
N ASN A 11 -16.86 6.25 -20.34
CA ASN A 11 -17.36 4.94 -19.92
C ASN A 11 -16.29 4.13 -19.18
N ALA A 12 -15.03 4.21 -19.64
CA ALA A 12 -13.89 3.61 -18.95
C ALA A 12 -13.65 4.25 -17.57
N LEU A 13 -13.76 5.58 -17.46
CA LEU A 13 -13.61 6.29 -16.18
C LEU A 13 -14.73 5.93 -15.19
N CYS A 14 -15.96 5.80 -15.69
CA CYS A 14 -17.09 5.31 -14.89
C CYS A 14 -16.84 3.88 -14.38
N ALA A 15 -16.47 2.96 -15.28
CA ALA A 15 -16.14 1.59 -14.92
C ALA A 15 -14.98 1.49 -13.91
N LEU A 16 -13.94 2.30 -14.09
CA LEU A 16 -12.79 2.35 -13.17
C LEU A 16 -13.20 2.77 -11.76
N ASN A 17 -14.03 3.82 -11.62
CA ASN A 17 -14.51 4.27 -10.31
C ASN A 17 -15.46 3.25 -9.66
N VAL A 18 -16.26 2.52 -10.44
CA VAL A 18 -17.06 1.39 -9.93
C VAL A 18 -16.16 0.28 -9.37
N VAL A 19 -15.09 -0.07 -10.09
CA VAL A 19 -14.10 -1.04 -9.59
C VAL A 19 -13.44 -0.54 -8.31
N TYR A 20 -13.07 0.74 -8.22
CA TYR A 20 -12.53 1.31 -6.98
C TYR A 20 -13.52 1.27 -5.81
N MET A 21 -14.82 1.46 -6.05
CA MET A 21 -15.83 1.26 -5.02
C MET A 21 -15.86 -0.19 -4.52
N LEU A 22 -15.83 -1.17 -5.42
CA LEU A 22 -15.81 -2.59 -5.04
C LEU A 22 -14.57 -2.93 -4.23
N VAL A 23 -13.39 -2.45 -4.63
CA VAL A 23 -12.15 -2.64 -3.88
C VAL A 23 -12.24 -2.01 -2.49
N GLY A 24 -12.76 -0.78 -2.38
CA GLY A 24 -12.95 -0.12 -1.08
C GLY A 24 -13.87 -0.89 -0.14
N LEU A 25 -15.01 -1.38 -0.65
CA LEU A 25 -15.95 -2.20 0.12
C LEU A 25 -15.32 -3.53 0.54
N LEU A 26 -14.55 -4.18 -0.35
CA LEU A 26 -13.84 -5.42 -0.04
C LEU A 26 -12.79 -5.20 1.06
N LEU A 27 -12.01 -4.11 1.00
CA LEU A 27 -11.00 -3.79 2.02
C LEU A 27 -11.63 -3.58 3.40
N ILE A 28 -12.74 -2.85 3.47
CA ILE A 28 -13.48 -2.64 4.72
C ILE A 28 -14.10 -3.96 5.20
N GLY A 29 -14.70 -4.74 4.30
CA GLY A 29 -15.34 -6.01 4.62
C GLY A 29 -14.35 -7.04 5.18
N VAL A 30 -13.19 -7.20 4.54
CA VAL A 30 -12.13 -8.11 5.01
C VAL A 30 -11.54 -7.63 6.34
N ALA A 31 -11.33 -6.32 6.51
CA ALA A 31 -10.81 -5.78 7.77
C ALA A 31 -11.81 -5.92 8.93
N ALA A 32 -13.11 -5.72 8.67
CA ALA A 32 -14.17 -5.91 9.66
C ALA A 32 -14.35 -7.39 10.01
N TRP A 33 -14.33 -8.29 9.02
CA TRP A 33 -14.39 -9.73 9.24
C TRP A 33 -13.18 -10.25 10.04
N GLY A 34 -11.97 -9.77 9.73
CA GLY A 34 -10.76 -10.14 10.46
C GLY A 34 -10.76 -9.73 11.94
N LYS A 35 -11.48 -8.66 12.31
CA LYS A 35 -11.66 -8.23 13.70
C LYS A 35 -12.47 -9.23 14.52
N GLU A 36 -13.45 -9.89 13.91
CA GLU A 36 -14.42 -10.74 14.61
C GLU A 36 -13.86 -12.14 14.95
N PHE A 37 -12.90 -12.63 14.15
CA PHE A 37 -12.21 -13.91 14.41
C PHE A 37 -11.02 -13.81 15.38
N GLY A 38 -10.66 -12.61 15.87
CA GLY A 38 -9.55 -12.44 16.81
C GLY A 38 -8.18 -12.86 16.26
N ILE A 39 -8.05 -13.02 14.93
CA ILE A 39 -6.84 -13.52 14.24
C ILE A 39 -5.81 -12.40 13.99
N VAL A 40 -6.16 -11.12 14.15
CA VAL A 40 -5.19 -10.00 14.07
C VAL A 40 -5.38 -9.08 15.27
N SER A 41 -4.49 -9.14 16.25
CA SER A 41 -4.62 -8.36 17.50
C SER A 41 -4.11 -6.91 17.40
N SER A 42 -3.78 -6.45 16.19
CA SER A 42 -3.19 -5.12 15.97
C SER A 42 -4.22 -4.10 15.48
N ILE A 43 -4.79 -3.35 16.42
CA ILE A 43 -5.73 -2.24 16.16
C ILE A 43 -5.19 -1.27 15.10
N THR A 44 -3.88 -1.04 15.10
CA THR A 44 -3.20 -0.10 14.19
C THR A 44 -3.21 -0.55 12.72
N ILE A 45 -2.94 -1.84 12.44
CA ILE A 45 -2.88 -2.35 11.06
C ILE A 45 -4.30 -2.39 10.47
N ILE A 46 -5.25 -2.89 11.26
CA ILE A 46 -6.67 -2.94 10.87
C ILE A 46 -7.20 -1.51 10.65
N GLY A 47 -6.88 -0.57 11.54
CA GLY A 47 -7.26 0.84 11.39
C GLY A 47 -6.71 1.47 10.12
N GLY A 48 -5.47 1.16 9.75
CA GLY A 48 -4.86 1.62 8.49
C GLY A 48 -5.58 1.11 7.25
N VAL A 49 -5.87 -0.20 7.20
CA VAL A 49 -6.59 -0.81 6.05
C VAL A 49 -8.00 -0.23 5.92
N ILE A 50 -8.71 -0.05 7.05
CA ILE A 50 -10.06 0.57 7.05
C ILE A 50 -9.97 2.02 6.57
N ALA A 51 -9.01 2.81 7.06
CA ALA A 51 -8.85 4.21 6.66
C ALA A 51 -8.57 4.35 5.16
N ILE A 52 -7.72 3.49 4.59
CA ILE A 52 -7.46 3.44 3.14
C ILE A 52 -8.73 3.05 2.39
N GLY A 53 -9.47 2.05 2.85
CA GLY A 53 -10.73 1.62 2.23
C GLY A 53 -11.77 2.75 2.19
N VAL A 54 -11.96 3.48 3.29
CA VAL A 54 -12.88 4.62 3.36
C VAL A 54 -12.42 5.76 2.44
N PHE A 55 -11.13 6.09 2.42
CA PHE A 55 -10.60 7.13 1.53
C PHE A 55 -10.80 6.79 0.05
N LEU A 56 -10.59 5.52 -0.33
CA LEU A 56 -10.85 5.03 -1.69
C LEU A 56 -12.33 5.14 -2.07
N LEU A 57 -13.26 4.83 -1.15
CA LEU A 57 -14.69 5.00 -1.39
C LEU A 57 -15.07 6.46 -1.64
N LEU A 58 -14.53 7.40 -0.85
CA LEU A 58 -14.81 8.82 -1.04
C LEU A 58 -14.33 9.33 -2.40
N ILE A 59 -13.12 8.95 -2.81
CA ILE A 59 -12.58 9.31 -4.14
C ILE A 59 -13.44 8.68 -5.25
N ALA A 60 -13.81 7.41 -5.11
CA ALA A 60 -14.60 6.71 -6.12
C ALA A 60 -16.01 7.29 -6.27
N ILE A 61 -16.66 7.72 -5.17
CA ILE A 61 -17.95 8.41 -5.21
C ILE A 61 -17.81 9.76 -5.93
N VAL A 62 -16.82 10.57 -5.56
CA VAL A 62 -16.58 11.87 -6.22
C VAL A 62 -16.27 11.69 -7.71
N GLY A 63 -15.47 10.68 -8.06
CA GLY A 63 -15.15 10.32 -9.45
C GLY A 63 -16.36 9.84 -10.24
N LEU A 64 -17.25 9.06 -9.63
CA LEU A 64 -18.48 8.58 -10.26
C LEU A 64 -19.48 9.72 -10.50
N ILE A 65 -19.68 10.59 -9.50
CA ILE A 65 -20.54 11.78 -9.64
C ILE A 65 -19.93 12.71 -10.71
N GLY A 66 -18.60 12.87 -10.75
CA GLY A 66 -17.88 13.68 -11.74
C GLY A 66 -17.96 13.14 -13.17
N ALA A 67 -18.06 11.81 -13.32
CA ALA A 67 -18.28 11.18 -14.61
C ALA A 67 -19.76 11.23 -15.05
N ALA A 68 -20.70 11.14 -14.10
CA ALA A 68 -22.14 11.13 -14.37
C ALA A 68 -22.69 12.54 -14.68
N ASN A 69 -22.32 13.53 -13.87
CA ASN A 69 -22.75 14.91 -14.08
C ASN A 69 -21.82 15.62 -15.05
N HIS A 70 -22.38 16.19 -16.12
CA HIS A 70 -21.67 17.02 -17.11
C HIS A 70 -21.19 18.39 -16.55
N HIS A 71 -20.85 18.46 -15.26
CA HIS A 71 -20.45 19.69 -14.59
C HIS A 71 -18.93 19.82 -14.60
N GLN A 72 -18.40 20.73 -15.44
CA GLN A 72 -16.95 20.91 -15.66
C GLN A 72 -16.16 21.16 -14.36
N VAL A 73 -16.77 21.80 -13.35
CA VAL A 73 -16.11 22.09 -12.06
C VAL A 73 -15.87 20.82 -11.23
N MET A 74 -16.71 19.80 -11.35
CA MET A 74 -16.55 18.56 -10.58
C MET A 74 -15.40 17.70 -11.12
N LEU A 75 -15.21 17.70 -12.44
CA LEU A 75 -14.06 17.06 -13.08
C LEU A 75 -12.75 17.77 -12.72
N PHE A 76 -12.78 19.10 -12.60
CA PHE A 76 -11.63 19.87 -12.14
C PHE A 76 -11.23 19.49 -10.71
N LEU A 77 -12.20 19.40 -9.78
CA LEU A 77 -11.96 18.96 -8.42
C LEU A 77 -11.38 17.53 -8.36
N TYR A 78 -11.88 16.62 -9.21
CA TYR A 78 -11.36 15.26 -9.31
C TYR A 78 -9.88 15.23 -9.73
N MET A 79 -9.49 16.01 -10.74
CA MET A 79 -8.09 16.11 -11.16
C MET A 79 -7.19 16.69 -10.07
N VAL A 80 -7.67 17.67 -9.30
CA VAL A 80 -6.94 18.24 -8.15
C VAL A 80 -6.73 17.17 -7.08
N ILE A 81 -7.76 16.40 -6.73
CA ILE A 81 -7.63 15.31 -5.74
C ILE A 81 -6.64 14.26 -6.21
N LEU A 82 -6.71 13.83 -7.48
CA LEU A 82 -5.76 12.87 -8.04
C LEU A 82 -4.32 13.39 -8.02
N PHE A 83 -4.12 14.68 -8.30
CA PHE A 83 -2.82 15.31 -8.24
C PHE A 83 -2.26 15.34 -6.81
N LEU A 84 -3.09 15.65 -5.81
CA LEU A 84 -2.69 15.59 -4.40
C LEU A 84 -2.33 14.17 -3.97
N VAL A 85 -3.12 13.16 -4.38
CA VAL A 85 -2.81 11.74 -4.12
C VAL A 85 -1.48 11.36 -4.77
N PHE A 86 -1.22 11.81 -5.99
CA PHE A 86 0.05 11.60 -6.66
C PHE A 86 1.23 12.21 -5.89
N LEU A 87 1.10 13.46 -5.39
CA LEU A 87 2.15 14.08 -4.57
C LEU A 87 2.43 13.31 -3.28
N PHE A 88 1.39 12.82 -2.60
CA PHE A 88 1.55 11.97 -1.42
C PHE A 88 2.24 10.64 -1.74
N GLN A 89 1.81 9.94 -2.79
CA GLN A 89 2.39 8.67 -3.22
C GLN A 89 3.84 8.82 -3.67
N PHE A 90 4.13 9.89 -4.41
CA PHE A 90 5.48 10.25 -4.81
C PHE A 90 6.35 10.57 -3.59
N GLY A 91 5.82 11.35 -2.64
CA GLY A 91 6.48 11.65 -1.37
C GLY A 91 6.84 10.38 -0.60
N VAL A 92 5.88 9.48 -0.36
CA VAL A 92 6.12 8.20 0.33
C VAL A 92 7.16 7.35 -0.42
N SER A 93 7.08 7.29 -1.75
CA SER A 93 8.04 6.54 -2.58
C SER A 93 9.46 7.10 -2.45
N CYS A 94 9.62 8.43 -2.52
CA CYS A 94 10.90 9.11 -2.33
C CYS A 94 11.42 8.94 -0.89
N SER A 95 10.55 9.05 0.12
CA SER A 95 10.92 8.81 1.52
C SER A 95 11.45 7.40 1.71
N CYS A 96 10.77 6.38 1.18
CA CYS A 96 11.23 4.99 1.24
C CYS A 96 12.59 4.78 0.56
N LEU A 97 12.87 5.51 -0.53
CA LEU A 97 14.16 5.44 -1.24
C LEU A 97 15.29 6.18 -0.52
N ALA A 98 14.98 7.22 0.24
CA ALA A 98 15.96 8.06 0.95
C ALA A 98 16.33 7.53 2.34
N LEU A 99 15.68 6.46 2.83
CA LEU A 99 15.98 5.87 4.14
C LEU A 99 17.33 5.15 4.15
N ASN A 100 18.25 5.64 4.97
CA ASN A 100 19.54 4.99 5.25
C ASN A 100 19.41 3.89 6.31
N GLU A 101 20.39 2.98 6.41
CA GLU A 101 20.40 1.85 7.37
C GLU A 101 20.19 2.33 8.83
N SER A 102 20.89 3.37 9.26
CA SER A 102 20.75 3.91 10.64
C SER A 102 19.41 4.58 10.92
N GLN A 103 18.73 5.12 9.90
CA GLN A 103 17.38 5.67 10.05
C GLN A 103 16.33 4.56 10.05
N GLN A 104 16.55 3.53 9.24
CA GLN A 104 15.73 2.33 9.23
C GLN A 104 15.75 1.64 10.60
N GLU A 105 16.91 1.47 11.23
CA GLU A 105 17.03 0.89 12.57
C GLU A 105 16.30 1.72 13.63
N LYS A 106 16.41 3.05 13.60
CA LYS A 106 15.70 3.94 14.55
C LYS A 106 14.19 3.85 14.37
N LEU A 107 13.72 3.86 13.12
CA LEU A 107 12.29 3.74 12.81
C LEU A 107 11.74 2.36 13.21
N LEU A 108 12.48 1.29 12.93
CA LEU A 108 12.13 -0.07 13.33
C LEU A 108 12.11 -0.21 14.86
N ASN A 109 13.09 0.33 15.57
CA ASN A 109 13.12 0.35 17.04
C ASN A 109 11.92 1.09 17.64
N ALA A 110 11.62 2.28 17.13
CA ALA A 110 10.48 3.06 17.58
C ALA A 110 9.15 2.33 17.31
N THR A 111 9.03 1.72 16.12
CA THR A 111 7.83 0.96 15.74
C THR A 111 7.70 -0.31 16.60
N TRP A 112 8.78 -1.06 16.79
CA TRP A 112 8.83 -2.25 17.64
C TRP A 112 8.50 -1.92 19.09
N ALA A 113 9.01 -0.82 19.63
CA ALA A 113 8.65 -0.36 20.98
C ALA A 113 7.16 -0.01 21.10
N SER A 114 6.56 0.52 20.03
CA SER A 114 5.14 0.88 20.01
C SER A 114 4.20 -0.31 19.77
N MET A 115 4.69 -1.46 19.28
CA MET A 115 3.88 -2.66 19.05
C MET A 115 3.61 -3.43 20.35
N THR A 116 2.44 -4.05 20.43
CA THR A 116 2.05 -4.91 21.56
C THR A 116 2.78 -6.26 21.50
N ASN A 117 2.90 -6.94 22.64
CA ASN A 117 3.56 -8.26 22.70
C ASN A 117 2.87 -9.31 21.83
N GLN A 118 1.55 -9.23 21.66
CA GLN A 118 0.80 -10.14 20.79
C GLN A 118 1.18 -9.94 19.31
N THR A 119 1.29 -8.69 18.85
CA THR A 119 1.73 -8.37 17.48
C THR A 119 3.17 -8.84 17.24
N LYS A 120 4.04 -8.69 18.23
CA LYS A 120 5.44 -9.14 18.15
C LYS A 120 5.51 -10.65 18.02
N GLU A 121 4.81 -11.39 18.87
CA GLU A 121 4.78 -12.86 18.83
C GLU A 121 4.22 -13.40 17.51
N GLU A 122 3.20 -12.74 16.97
CA GLU A 122 2.63 -13.10 15.68
C GLU A 122 3.59 -12.82 14.52
N LEU A 123 4.27 -11.67 14.54
CA LEU A 123 5.34 -11.36 13.58
C LEU A 123 6.50 -12.35 13.67
N GLU A 124 6.95 -12.67 14.88
CA GLU A 124 8.02 -13.64 15.15
C GLU A 124 7.67 -15.04 14.62
N LYS A 125 6.43 -15.51 14.84
CA LYS A 125 5.95 -16.78 14.28
C LYS A 125 5.84 -16.78 12.76
N GLN A 126 5.33 -15.69 12.16
CA GLN A 126 5.17 -15.58 10.71
C GLN A 126 6.53 -15.48 9.99
N LEU A 127 7.50 -14.81 10.59
CA LEU A 127 8.84 -14.61 10.05
C LEU A 127 9.87 -15.66 10.52
N ASN A 128 9.43 -16.58 11.39
CA ASN A 128 10.27 -17.57 12.06
C ASN A 128 11.51 -16.98 12.77
N CYS A 129 11.41 -15.74 13.25
CA CYS A 129 12.46 -15.02 13.98
C CYS A 129 12.05 -14.79 15.44
N CYS A 130 12.96 -14.27 16.27
CA CYS A 130 12.68 -13.92 17.66
C CYS A 130 13.36 -12.59 18.00
N GLY A 131 12.62 -11.53 18.32
CA GLY A 131 13.17 -10.21 18.60
C GLY A 131 13.55 -9.39 17.35
N LEU A 132 13.74 -8.07 17.52
CA LEU A 132 13.98 -7.14 16.41
C LEU A 132 15.36 -7.28 15.74
N PHE A 133 16.40 -7.65 16.52
CA PHE A 133 17.79 -7.76 16.05
C PHE A 133 18.47 -9.08 16.47
N ASN A 134 17.71 -10.16 16.65
CA ASN A 134 18.32 -11.43 17.08
C ASN A 134 18.86 -12.16 15.85
N ASP A 135 20.14 -11.96 15.62
CA ASP A 135 20.91 -12.37 14.45
C ASP A 135 20.97 -13.90 14.32
N THR A 136 20.08 -14.47 13.50
CA THR A 136 20.23 -15.82 12.95
C THR A 136 19.68 -15.82 11.53
N ASN A 137 20.54 -15.59 10.53
CA ASN A 137 20.37 -15.89 9.09
C ASN A 137 18.94 -16.23 8.61
N ILE A 138 18.00 -15.30 8.69
CA ILE A 138 16.68 -15.46 8.05
C ILE A 138 16.76 -14.77 6.71
N HIS A 139 16.94 -15.58 5.66
CA HIS A 139 16.76 -15.17 4.29
C HIS A 139 15.49 -14.32 4.18
N LYS A 140 15.64 -13.09 3.69
CA LYS A 140 14.57 -12.14 3.38
C LYS A 140 13.56 -12.80 2.43
N GLU A 141 12.58 -13.52 2.95
CA GLU A 141 11.41 -13.91 2.19
C GLU A 141 10.16 -13.53 2.97
N PHE A 142 9.83 -12.24 2.91
CA PHE A 142 8.49 -11.79 3.24
C PHE A 142 7.56 -12.20 2.10
N SER A 143 6.99 -13.40 2.21
CA SER A 143 5.85 -13.87 1.42
C SER A 143 4.68 -13.94 2.39
N THR A 144 3.73 -13.01 2.40
CA THR A 144 2.57 -13.02 1.50
C THR A 144 1.65 -11.86 1.88
N CYS A 145 0.96 -11.25 0.90
CA CYS A 145 -0.51 -11.09 0.87
C CYS A 145 -0.89 -10.07 -0.24
N HIS A 146 -1.55 -10.55 -1.31
CA HIS A 146 -2.23 -9.78 -2.37
C HIS A 146 -1.70 -8.37 -2.75
N ALA A 147 -0.45 -8.29 -3.21
CA ALA A 147 0.07 -7.13 -3.97
C ALA A 147 1.21 -7.58 -4.92
N ILE A 148 1.01 -8.75 -5.53
CA ILE A 148 2.05 -9.66 -6.02
C ILE A 148 2.91 -9.06 -7.14
N LEU A 149 2.46 -8.04 -7.88
CA LEU A 149 3.28 -7.46 -8.96
C LEU A 149 4.10 -6.25 -8.52
N GLY A 150 3.46 -5.26 -7.86
CA GLY A 150 4.12 -4.01 -7.48
C GLY A 150 5.16 -4.21 -6.38
N VAL A 151 4.83 -5.02 -5.38
CA VAL A 151 5.77 -5.35 -4.29
C VAL A 151 6.88 -6.27 -4.80
N TRP A 152 6.57 -7.24 -5.67
CA TRP A 152 7.61 -8.10 -6.27
C TRP A 152 8.58 -7.31 -7.16
N LEU A 153 8.09 -6.36 -7.96
CA LEU A 153 8.96 -5.46 -8.74
C LEU A 153 9.80 -4.56 -7.82
N ALA A 154 9.22 -4.02 -6.75
CA ALA A 154 9.96 -3.21 -5.77
C ALA A 154 11.00 -4.03 -4.99
N VAL A 155 10.68 -5.27 -4.59
CA VAL A 155 11.59 -6.20 -3.93
C VAL A 155 12.72 -6.61 -4.88
N ARG A 156 12.40 -6.93 -6.15
CA ARG A 156 13.39 -7.24 -7.18
C ARG A 156 14.31 -6.04 -7.46
N TYR A 157 13.76 -4.83 -7.51
CA TYR A 157 14.54 -3.60 -7.65
C TYR A 157 15.45 -3.35 -6.44
N ARG A 158 14.97 -3.63 -5.22
CA ARG A 158 15.79 -3.52 -4.00
C ARG A 158 16.91 -4.58 -3.96
N ASN A 159 16.64 -5.81 -4.39
CA ASN A 159 17.64 -6.88 -4.47
C ASN A 159 18.74 -6.59 -5.50
N GLN A 160 18.47 -5.77 -6.53
CA GLN A 160 19.52 -5.31 -7.45
C GLN A 160 20.40 -4.19 -6.87
N LYS A 161 19.94 -3.51 -5.82
CA LYS A 161 20.68 -2.42 -5.16
C LYS A 161 21.52 -2.87 -3.97
N ASP A 162 21.54 -4.15 -3.59
CA ASP A 162 22.47 -4.66 -2.58
C ASP A 162 23.85 -4.91 -3.23
N PRO A 163 24.87 -4.03 -3.08
CA PRO A 163 26.22 -4.26 -3.62
C PRO A 163 26.96 -5.42 -2.93
N ARG A 164 26.36 -6.06 -1.91
CA ARG A 164 26.92 -7.22 -1.20
C ARG A 164 26.58 -8.58 -1.83
N ALA A 165 25.81 -8.63 -2.92
CA ALA A 165 25.40 -9.90 -3.53
C ALA A 165 26.47 -10.60 -4.40
N ASN A 166 27.63 -10.00 -4.67
CA ASN A 166 28.74 -10.74 -5.28
C ASN A 166 30.13 -10.07 -5.10
N PRO A 167 30.93 -10.43 -4.09
CA PRO A 167 32.34 -10.03 -4.01
C PRO A 167 33.25 -10.72 -5.06
N SER A 168 32.72 -11.61 -5.92
CA SER A 168 33.49 -12.37 -6.90
C SER A 168 33.39 -11.85 -8.35
N ALA A 169 32.84 -10.65 -8.56
CA ALA A 169 32.72 -10.04 -9.90
C ALA A 169 33.71 -8.89 -10.16
N PHE A 170 34.71 -8.70 -9.29
CA PHE A 170 35.80 -7.73 -9.43
C PHE A 170 37.19 -8.39 -9.38
N LEU A 171 37.29 -9.63 -9.82
CA LEU A 171 38.50 -10.25 -10.37
C LEU A 171 38.18 -10.74 -11.78
#